data_AF-A0A942NGI6-F1
#
_entry.id   AF-A0A942NGI6-F1
#
_cell.length_a   1.000
_cell.length_b   1.000
_cell.length_c   1.000
_cell.angle_alpha   90.00
_cell.angle_beta   90.00
_cell.angle_gamma   90.00
#
_symmetry.space_group_name_H-M   'P 1'
#
loop_
_entity.id
_entity.type
_entity.pdbx_description
1 polymer ?
#
loop_
_entity_poly.entity_id
_entity_poly.type
_entity_poly.pdbx_seq_one_letter_code
_entity_poly.pdbx_strand_id
1 'polypeptide(L)' 'MDNVFLAQIIIEAKTPLAVGTGDKNVITDQPVSLDVNGLPYIPATSIAGVIRHLMSDKLSKDQLD' A
#
# COMPACT_ATOMS: atom_id res chain seq x y z
N MET A 1 -2.62 31.30 -2.23
CA MET A 1 -2.72 30.19 -1.27
C MET A 1 -3.20 29.00 -2.08
N ASP A 2 -2.40 27.96 -2.17
CA ASP A 2 -2.76 26.78 -2.95
C ASP A 2 -3.70 25.90 -2.12
N ASN A 3 -4.75 25.40 -2.76
CA ASN A 3 -5.73 24.55 -2.08
C ASN A 3 -5.17 23.13 -1.92
N VAL A 4 -5.22 22.60 -0.69
CA VAL A 4 -4.90 21.20 -0.39
C VAL A 4 -6.21 20.44 -0.21
N PHE A 5 -6.41 19.42 -1.04
CA PHE A 5 -7.56 18.51 -0.88
C PHE A 5 -7.18 17.37 0.09
N LEU A 6 -8.00 17.16 1.12
CA LEU A 6 -7.81 16.10 2.11
C LEU A 6 -8.91 15.04 1.97
N ALA A 7 -8.51 13.78 1.82
CA ALA A 7 -9.41 12.62 1.88
C ALA A 7 -9.05 11.75 3.08
N GLN A 8 -10.07 11.31 3.83
CA GLN A 8 -9.92 10.42 4.99
C GLN A 8 -10.75 9.17 4.74
N ILE A 9 -10.10 8.01 4.83
CA ILE A 9 -10.72 6.71 4.54
C ILE A 9 -10.32 5.68 5.60
N ILE A 10 -11.22 4.76 5.89
CA ILE A 10 -10.97 3.58 6.73
C ILE A 10 -10.87 2.38 5.79
N ILE A 11 -9.82 1.58 5.94
CA ILE A 11 -9.60 0.38 5.14
C ILE A 11 -9.72 -0.83 6.08
N GLU A 12 -10.61 -1.75 5.73
CA GLU A 12 -10.80 -3.01 6.44
C GLU A 12 -10.28 -4.17 5.60
N ALA A 13 -9.43 -5.01 6.19
CA ALA A 13 -8.92 -6.20 5.53
C ALA A 13 -10.00 -7.29 5.51
N LYS A 14 -10.63 -7.52 4.36
CA LYS A 14 -11.63 -8.60 4.17
C LYS A 14 -11.03 -10.01 4.29
N THR A 15 -9.72 -10.13 4.12
CA THR A 15 -8.92 -11.34 4.26
C THR A 15 -7.65 -11.01 5.03
N PRO A 16 -6.92 -11.99 5.60
CA PRO A 16 -5.61 -11.73 6.19
C PRO A 16 -4.71 -10.93 5.24
N LEU A 17 -4.06 -9.89 5.78
CA LEU A 17 -3.19 -8.97 5.04
C LEU A 17 -1.80 -8.97 5.67
N ALA A 18 -0.78 -9.15 4.84
CA ALA A 18 0.62 -9.04 5.23
C ALA A 18 1.33 -8.08 4.28
N VAL A 19 1.96 -7.04 4.83
CA VAL A 19 2.78 -6.09 4.04
C VAL A 19 4.24 -6.24 4.48
N GLY A 20 5.06 -6.79 3.59
CA GLY A 20 6.47 -7.04 3.89
C GLY A 20 7.31 -5.77 4.00
N THR A 21 8.37 -5.81 4.80
CA THR A 21 9.33 -4.69 4.94
C THR A 21 10.30 -4.55 3.76
N GLY A 22 10.38 -5.56 2.89
CA GLY A 22 11.39 -5.65 1.83
C GLY A 22 12.75 -6.18 2.32
N ASP A 23 12.93 -6.30 3.63
CA ASP A 23 14.10 -6.94 4.24
C ASP A 23 13.96 -8.46 4.24
N LYS A 24 15.08 -9.14 3.98
CA LYS A 24 15.19 -10.59 4.15
C LYS A 24 15.76 -10.87 5.52
N ASN A 25 15.04 -11.62 6.35
CA ASN A 25 15.54 -12.07 7.64
C ASN A 25 16.01 -13.53 7.55
N VAL A 26 16.99 -13.90 8.39
CA VAL A 26 17.51 -15.28 8.44
C VAL A 26 16.49 -16.26 9.04
N ILE A 27 15.54 -15.74 9.83
CA ILE A 27 14.54 -16.52 10.57
C ILE A 27 13.19 -16.57 9.83
N THR A 28 12.86 -15.55 9.05
CA THR A 28 11.57 -15.45 8.34
C THR A 28 11.79 -14.88 6.94
N ASP A 29 11.14 -15.49 5.94
CA ASP A 29 11.29 -15.10 4.53
C ASP A 29 10.84 -13.65 4.28
N GLN A 30 9.86 -13.14 5.04
CA GLN A 30 9.42 -11.76 4.93
C GLN A 30 8.80 -11.26 6.24
N PRO A 31 9.42 -10.30 6.94
CA PRO A 31 8.83 -9.68 8.12
C PRO A 31 7.64 -8.80 7.73
N VAL A 32 6.57 -8.83 8.52
CA VAL A 32 5.47 -7.85 8.40
C VAL A 32 5.95 -6.48 8.88
N SER A 33 5.56 -5.43 8.18
CA SER A 33 5.86 -4.05 8.56
C SER A 33 5.10 -3.68 9.84
N LEU A 34 5.86 -3.33 10.89
CA LEU A 34 5.34 -2.90 12.17
C LEU A 34 5.66 -1.41 12.41
N ASP A 35 4.76 -0.71 13.08
CA ASP A 35 4.98 0.66 13.53
C ASP A 35 5.92 0.71 14.74
N VAL A 36 6.15 1.92 15.26
CA VAL A 36 6.99 2.13 16.45
C VAL A 36 6.44 1.47 17.73
N ASN A 37 5.17 1.08 17.74
CA ASN A 37 4.51 0.37 18.84
C ASN A 37 4.49 -1.15 18.63
N GLY A 38 5.05 -1.65 17.52
CA GLY A 38 5.03 -3.07 17.17
C GLY A 38 3.70 -3.56 16.59
N LEU A 39 2.81 -2.66 16.16
CA LEU A 39 1.54 -3.01 15.53
C LEU A 39 1.67 -3.05 14.00
N PRO A 40 1.02 -4.01 13.30
CA PRO A 40 0.99 -4.04 11.85
C PRO A 40 0.40 -2.77 11.27
N TYR A 41 1.04 -2.21 10.25
CA TYR A 41 0.53 -1.06 9.51
C TYR A 41 0.73 -1.24 8.00
N ILE A 42 0.04 -0.40 7.23
CA ILE A 42 0.23 -0.32 5.78
C ILE A 42 1.05 0.95 5.50
N PRO A 43 2.28 0.85 4.96
CA PRO A 43 3.06 2.00 4.57
C PRO A 43 2.33 2.84 3.50
N ALA A 44 2.39 4.17 3.63
CA ALA A 44 1.78 5.08 2.66
C ALA A 44 2.37 4.90 1.24
N THR A 45 3.66 4.58 1.16
CA THR A 45 4.35 4.28 -0.10
C THR A 45 3.81 3.02 -0.78
N SER A 46 3.42 2.00 0.00
CA SER A 46 2.76 0.81 -0.53
C SER A 46 1.40 1.14 -1.14
N ILE A 47 0.58 1.95 -0.45
CA ILE A 47 -0.72 2.41 -0.98
C ILE A 47 -0.53 3.21 -2.27
N ALA A 48 0.39 4.18 -2.26
CA ALA A 48 0.69 4.99 -3.44
C ALA A 48 1.20 4.14 -4.62
N GLY A 49 2.02 3.12 -4.35
CA GLY A 49 2.53 2.18 -5.35
C GLY A 49 1.41 1.38 -6.02
N VAL A 50 0.51 0.80 -5.22
CA VAL A 50 -0.64 0.04 -5.72
C VAL A 50 -1.57 0.93 -6.54
N ILE A 51 -1.93 2.12 -6.04
CA ILE A 51 -2.79 3.07 -6.78
C ILE A 51 -2.15 3.43 -8.13
N ARG A 52 -0.86 3.77 -8.14
CA ARG A 52 -0.14 4.11 -9.38
C ARG A 52 -0.18 2.96 -10.38
N HIS A 53 0.12 1.74 -9.93
CA HIS A 53 0.10 0.55 -10.78
C HIS A 53 -1.29 0.30 -11.37
N LEU A 54 -2.34 0.34 -10.55
CA LEU A 54 -3.72 0.14 -11.00
C LEU A 54 -4.19 1.22 -11.97
N MET A 55 -3.75 2.47 -11.80
CA MET A 55 -4.07 3.56 -12.71
C MET A 55 -3.38 3.41 -14.06
N SER A 56 -2.11 3.01 -14.08
CA SER A 56 -1.38 2.72 -15.33
C SER A 56 -2.02 1.57 -16.12
N ASP A 57 -2.47 0.53 -15.43
CA ASP A 57 -3.13 -0.62 -16.04
C ASP A 57 -4.53 -0.27 -16.59
N LYS A 58 -5.26 0.64 -15.93
CA LYS A 58 -6.56 1.12 -16.43
C LYS A 58 -6.40 2.05 -17.64
N LEU A 59 -5.48 3.01 -17.54
CA LEU A 59 -5.27 3.99 -18.62
C LEU A 59 -4.79 3.31 -19.91
N SER A 60 -4.05 2.20 -19.82
CA SER A 60 -3.65 1.42 -21.00
C SER A 60 -4.78 0.60 -21.61
N LYS A 61 -5.76 0.14 -20.82
CA LYS A 61 -6.94 -0.60 -21.32
C LYS A 61 -7.99 0.32 -21.93
N ASP A 62 -8.25 1.47 -21.31
CA ASP A 62 -9.22 2.46 -21.80
C ASP A 62 -8.77 3.16 -23.10
N GLN A 63 -7.51 3.00 -23.52
CA GLN A 63 -6.95 3.51 -24.79
C GLN A 63 -7.05 2.47 -25.93
N LEU A 64 -7.44 1.22 -25.65
CA LEU A 64 -7.57 0.13 -26.62
C LEU A 64 -9.04 -0.17 -26.98
N ASP A 65 -9.99 0.56 -26.40
CA ASP A 65 -11.43 0.51 -26.68
C ASP A 65 -11.90 1.72 -27.51
#